data_AF-A0A2M8Q5M7-F1
#
_entry.id   AF-A0A2M8Q5M7-F1
#
_cell.length_a   1.000
_cell.length_b   1.000
_cell.length_c   1.000
_cell.angle_alpha   90.00
_cell.angle_beta   90.00
_cell.angle_gamma   90.00
#
_symmetry.space_group_name_H-M   'P 1'
#
loop_
_entity.id
_entity.type
_entity.pdbx_description
1 polymer ?
#
loop_
_entity_poly.entity_id
_entity_poly.type
_entity_poly.pdbx_seq_one_letter_code
_entity_poly.pdbx_strand_id
1 'polypeptide(L)'
;MKYVRYLILILKHKYFVFVEGMRLHVPIARLIKHDMSKFRPSEFFVFAERFEGQGKGLPEEALPPRLRKRFADAVDLHHSRNDHHWNYWFHRGVYPMSWDARNEMIADWLAVSRLRKSNVVQWYSRNKNRMILHRDDRNYIEYKIGYLPVSPRGLRRGDRVRERNYRQRDEDLVISGTIDQVLEDGMILVRTDTSYRWPGTLLFLHDADVE
;
A
#
# COMPACT_ATOMS: atom_id res chain seq x y z
N MET A 1 -17.00 -25.24 -4.72
CA MET A 1 -16.21 -24.26 -5.51
C MET A 1 -15.52 -23.16 -4.68
N LYS A 2 -16.20 -22.43 -3.77
CA LYS A 2 -15.65 -21.21 -3.13
C LYS A 2 -14.20 -21.31 -2.60
N TYR A 3 -13.85 -22.39 -1.91
CA TYR A 3 -12.50 -22.63 -1.38
C TYR A 3 -11.41 -22.68 -2.46
N VAL A 4 -11.70 -23.25 -3.63
CA VAL A 4 -10.76 -23.30 -4.78
C VAL A 4 -10.57 -21.89 -5.37
N ARG A 5 -11.65 -21.12 -5.51
CA ARG A 5 -11.56 -19.72 -5.97
C ARG A 5 -10.77 -18.86 -5.00
N TYR A 6 -10.95 -19.06 -3.69
CA TYR A 6 -10.21 -18.32 -2.66
C TYR A 6 -8.73 -18.75 -2.59
N LEU A 7 -8.42 -20.04 -2.75
CA LEU A 7 -7.04 -20.52 -2.89
C LEU A 7 -6.33 -19.86 -4.09
N ILE A 8 -7.00 -19.80 -5.25
CA ILE A 8 -6.47 -19.09 -6.44
C ILE A 8 -6.28 -17.59 -6.16
N LEU A 9 -7.17 -16.97 -5.38
CA LEU A 9 -7.04 -15.57 -4.97
C LEU A 9 -5.79 -15.33 -4.10
N ILE A 10 -5.56 -16.17 -3.06
CA ILE A 10 -4.34 -16.09 -2.23
C ILE A 10 -3.08 -16.33 -3.07
N LEU A 11 -3.08 -17.32 -3.97
CA LEU A 11 -1.90 -17.66 -4.77
C LEU A 11 -1.54 -16.53 -5.76
N LYS A 12 -2.55 -15.90 -6.40
CA LYS A 12 -2.33 -14.71 -7.23
C LYS A 12 -1.82 -13.51 -6.43
N HIS A 13 -2.36 -13.29 -5.23
CA HIS A 13 -1.91 -12.27 -4.28
C HIS A 13 -0.44 -12.49 -3.88
N LYS A 14 -0.08 -13.68 -3.38
CA LYS A 14 1.31 -14.06 -3.04
C LYS A 14 2.27 -13.93 -4.23
N TYR A 15 1.85 -14.29 -5.45
CA TYR A 15 2.67 -14.09 -6.65
C TYR A 15 2.95 -12.61 -6.91
N PHE A 16 1.94 -11.73 -6.80
CA PHE A 16 2.18 -10.29 -6.95
C PHE A 16 3.03 -9.72 -5.81
N VAL A 17 2.84 -10.12 -4.55
CA VAL A 17 3.71 -9.68 -3.45
C VAL A 17 5.15 -10.15 -3.65
N PHE A 18 5.37 -11.35 -4.20
CA PHE A 18 6.70 -11.79 -4.59
C PHE A 18 7.30 -10.87 -5.68
N VAL A 19 6.55 -10.53 -6.73
CA VAL A 19 7.04 -9.67 -7.82
C VAL A 19 7.33 -8.24 -7.36
N GLU A 20 6.45 -7.62 -6.58
CA GLU A 20 6.65 -6.25 -6.08
C GLU A 20 7.69 -6.21 -4.94
N GLY A 21 7.73 -7.25 -4.11
CA GLY A 21 8.72 -7.39 -3.03
C GLY A 21 10.15 -7.60 -3.52
N MET A 22 10.34 -8.34 -4.62
CA MET A 22 11.64 -8.45 -5.28
C MET A 22 12.14 -7.08 -5.80
N ARG A 23 11.25 -6.22 -6.31
CA ARG A 23 11.59 -4.85 -6.73
C ARG A 23 11.95 -3.94 -5.54
N LEU A 24 11.42 -4.25 -4.36
CA LEU A 24 11.72 -3.56 -3.09
C LEU A 24 12.84 -4.25 -2.29
N HIS A 25 13.53 -5.24 -2.88
CA HIS A 25 14.63 -5.99 -2.28
C HIS A 25 14.30 -6.68 -0.94
N VAL A 26 13.03 -7.06 -0.74
CA VAL A 26 12.60 -7.86 0.42
C VAL A 26 13.23 -9.26 0.35
N PRO A 27 13.76 -9.83 1.44
CA PRO A 27 14.38 -11.16 1.42
C PRO A 27 13.45 -12.26 0.87
N ILE A 28 13.97 -13.07 -0.06
CA ILE A 28 13.20 -14.11 -0.77
C ILE A 28 12.47 -15.06 0.19
N ALA A 29 13.14 -15.50 1.26
CA ALA A 29 12.54 -16.37 2.28
C ALA A 29 11.32 -15.71 2.98
N ARG A 30 11.35 -14.39 3.15
CA ARG A 30 10.24 -13.61 3.71
C ARG A 30 9.07 -13.50 2.72
N LEU A 31 9.35 -13.28 1.44
CA LEU A 31 8.32 -13.28 0.37
C LEU A 31 7.66 -14.66 0.16
N ILE A 32 8.42 -15.75 0.33
CA ILE A 32 7.86 -17.11 0.36
C ILE A 32 6.95 -17.29 1.59
N LYS A 33 7.38 -16.82 2.76
CA LYS A 33 6.62 -16.89 4.03
C LYS A 33 5.40 -15.95 4.08
N HIS A 34 5.38 -14.85 3.32
CA HIS A 34 4.32 -13.84 3.28
C HIS A 34 2.92 -14.49 3.33
N ASP A 35 2.11 -14.11 4.32
CA ASP A 35 0.72 -14.55 4.47
C ASP A 35 0.47 -16.07 4.51
N MET A 36 1.48 -16.88 4.86
CA MET A 36 1.25 -18.31 5.09
C MET A 36 0.24 -18.60 6.22
N SER A 37 -0.08 -17.60 7.06
CA SER A 37 -1.19 -17.70 8.03
C SER A 37 -2.57 -17.79 7.36
N LYS A 38 -2.79 -17.19 6.18
CA LYS A 38 -4.08 -17.20 5.45
C LYS A 38 -4.53 -18.62 5.04
N PHE A 39 -3.64 -19.60 5.09
CA PHE A 39 -3.91 -21.02 4.84
C PHE A 39 -4.34 -21.80 6.10
N ARG A 40 -4.20 -21.24 7.31
CA ARG A 40 -4.61 -21.89 8.57
C ARG A 40 -6.14 -21.93 8.63
N PRO A 41 -6.78 -22.99 9.16
CA PRO A 41 -8.24 -23.11 9.24
C PRO A 41 -8.97 -21.93 9.92
N SER A 42 -8.33 -21.24 10.86
CA SER A 42 -8.89 -20.04 11.53
C SER A 42 -9.04 -18.83 10.60
N GLU A 43 -8.22 -18.74 9.55
CA GLU A 43 -8.25 -17.65 8.57
C GLU A 43 -8.91 -18.10 7.26
N PHE A 44 -8.45 -19.23 6.70
CA PHE A 44 -8.80 -19.68 5.35
C PHE A 44 -10.31 -19.82 5.10
N PHE A 45 -11.03 -20.51 5.99
CA PHE A 45 -12.46 -20.75 5.81
C PHE A 45 -13.30 -19.48 5.99
N VAL A 46 -12.85 -18.54 6.81
CA VAL A 46 -13.55 -17.26 7.04
C VAL A 46 -13.34 -16.34 5.85
N PHE A 47 -12.11 -16.17 5.38
CA PHE A 47 -11.81 -15.35 4.21
C PHE A 47 -12.44 -15.93 2.93
N ALA A 48 -12.47 -17.27 2.78
CA ALA A 48 -13.20 -17.90 1.67
C ALA A 48 -14.70 -17.58 1.68
N GLU A 49 -15.32 -17.45 2.85
CA GLU A 49 -16.72 -17.01 2.97
C GLU A 49 -16.88 -15.51 2.67
N ARG A 50 -15.96 -14.66 3.15
CA ARG A 50 -15.96 -13.20 2.90
C ARG A 50 -15.80 -12.83 1.44
N PHE A 51 -14.89 -13.50 0.73
CA PHE A 51 -14.48 -13.08 -0.63
C PHE A 51 -15.06 -13.96 -1.75
N GLU A 52 -15.38 -15.22 -1.47
CA GLU A 52 -15.83 -16.19 -2.50
C GLU A 52 -17.11 -16.97 -2.15
N GLY A 53 -17.70 -16.70 -0.97
CA GLY A 53 -18.95 -17.23 -0.48
C GLY A 53 -19.96 -16.13 -0.16
N GLN A 54 -20.68 -16.24 0.96
CA GLN A 54 -21.81 -15.36 1.31
C GLN A 54 -21.45 -13.86 1.43
N GLY A 55 -20.19 -13.50 1.68
CA GLY A 55 -19.77 -12.10 1.74
C GLY A 55 -19.36 -11.49 0.39
N LYS A 56 -19.35 -12.25 -0.70
CA LYS A 56 -18.76 -11.80 -1.97
C LYS A 56 -19.49 -10.58 -2.54
N GLY A 57 -18.73 -9.52 -2.81
CA GLY A 57 -19.24 -8.26 -3.36
C GLY A 57 -19.95 -7.36 -2.35
N LEU A 58 -20.25 -7.85 -1.13
CA LEU A 58 -20.94 -7.05 -0.11
C LEU A 58 -19.97 -6.07 0.58
N PRO A 59 -20.43 -4.83 0.87
CA PRO A 59 -19.77 -3.96 1.84
C PRO A 59 -19.84 -4.59 3.25
N GLU A 60 -19.02 -4.12 4.19
CA GLU A 60 -18.85 -4.82 5.47
C GLU A 60 -20.09 -4.72 6.38
N GLU A 61 -20.81 -3.62 6.26
CA GLU A 61 -22.05 -3.28 6.94
C GLU A 61 -23.20 -4.22 6.54
N ALA A 62 -23.16 -4.74 5.30
CA ALA A 62 -24.16 -5.66 4.75
C ALA A 62 -23.81 -7.15 4.97
N LEU A 63 -22.70 -7.47 5.64
CA LEU A 63 -22.35 -8.86 5.94
C LEU A 63 -23.29 -9.45 7.00
N PRO A 64 -23.69 -10.73 6.86
CA PRO A 64 -24.40 -11.45 7.93
C PRO A 64 -23.65 -11.31 9.27
N PRO A 65 -24.29 -10.94 10.40
CA PRO A 65 -23.58 -10.56 11.63
C PRO A 65 -22.58 -11.60 12.14
N ARG A 66 -22.90 -12.90 12.01
CA ARG A 66 -21.99 -14.01 12.35
C ARG A 66 -20.77 -14.09 11.44
N LEU A 67 -20.89 -13.73 10.15
CA LEU A 67 -19.77 -13.64 9.22
C LEU A 67 -18.94 -12.39 9.49
N ARG A 68 -19.58 -11.23 9.73
CA ARG A 68 -18.89 -9.98 10.06
C ARG A 68 -18.00 -10.12 11.29
N LYS A 69 -18.52 -10.67 12.40
CA LYS A 69 -17.71 -10.90 13.62
C LYS A 69 -16.53 -11.84 13.33
N ARG A 70 -16.80 -13.01 12.74
CA ARG A 70 -15.75 -13.99 12.42
C ARG A 70 -14.68 -13.42 11.49
N PHE A 71 -15.06 -12.56 10.55
CA PHE A 71 -14.15 -11.87 9.64
C PHE A 71 -13.25 -10.89 10.39
N ALA A 72 -13.78 -10.06 11.30
CA ALA A 72 -12.97 -9.23 12.19
C ALA A 72 -12.03 -10.09 13.06
N ASP A 73 -12.57 -11.12 13.74
CA ASP A 73 -11.77 -12.07 14.54
C ASP A 73 -10.61 -12.68 13.72
N ALA A 74 -10.83 -12.99 12.43
CA ALA A 74 -9.82 -13.54 11.53
C ALA A 74 -8.83 -12.50 10.99
N VAL A 75 -9.25 -11.25 10.77
CA VAL A 75 -8.39 -10.13 10.40
C VAL A 75 -7.43 -9.78 11.53
N ASP A 76 -7.90 -9.70 12.78
CA ASP A 76 -7.06 -9.42 13.94
C ASP A 76 -6.06 -10.55 14.20
N LEU A 77 -6.48 -11.81 14.04
CA LEU A 77 -5.57 -12.97 14.06
C LEU A 77 -4.54 -12.90 12.91
N HIS A 78 -4.94 -12.47 11.72
CA HIS A 78 -4.04 -12.34 10.57
C HIS A 78 -2.98 -11.25 10.80
N HIS A 79 -3.42 -10.06 11.21
CA HIS A 79 -2.57 -8.91 11.50
C HIS A 79 -1.62 -9.15 12.69
N SER A 80 -2.07 -9.84 13.74
CA SER A 80 -1.22 -10.17 14.90
C SER A 80 -0.19 -11.27 14.63
N ARG A 81 -0.32 -12.01 13.51
CA ARG A 81 0.58 -13.11 13.09
C ARG A 81 1.68 -12.70 12.10
N ASN A 82 1.46 -11.67 11.28
CA ASN A 82 2.40 -11.28 10.22
C ASN A 82 2.87 -9.83 10.46
N ASP A 83 4.18 -9.66 10.66
CA ASP A 83 4.80 -8.41 11.09
C ASP A 83 4.90 -7.35 9.99
N HIS A 84 4.52 -7.63 8.74
CA HIS A 84 4.34 -6.57 7.75
C HIS A 84 3.03 -5.78 7.94
N HIS A 85 2.08 -6.22 8.77
CA HIS A 85 0.91 -5.38 9.09
C HIS A 85 1.26 -4.37 10.18
N TRP A 86 1.02 -3.08 9.94
CA TRP A 86 1.26 -2.02 10.92
C TRP A 86 0.56 -2.29 12.28
N ASN A 87 -0.61 -2.92 12.26
CA ASN A 87 -1.33 -3.41 13.43
C ASN A 87 -0.44 -4.25 14.38
N TYR A 88 0.46 -5.07 13.84
CA TYR A 88 1.39 -5.89 14.63
C TYR A 88 2.24 -5.03 15.59
N TRP A 89 2.67 -3.85 15.14
CA TRP A 89 3.53 -2.93 15.89
C TRP A 89 2.70 -1.97 16.74
N PHE A 90 1.53 -1.54 16.26
CA PHE A 90 0.56 -0.77 17.04
C PHE A 90 0.21 -1.47 18.37
N HIS A 91 -0.23 -2.73 18.33
CA HIS A 91 -0.61 -3.50 19.53
C HIS A 91 0.54 -3.79 20.50
N ARG A 92 1.77 -3.40 20.16
CA ARG A 92 2.98 -3.58 20.97
C ARG A 92 3.55 -2.26 21.51
N GLY A 93 3.05 -1.10 21.08
CA GLY A 93 3.54 0.22 21.54
C GLY A 93 3.89 1.22 20.44
N VAL A 94 3.53 0.97 19.17
CA VAL A 94 3.86 1.83 18.00
C VAL A 94 5.37 1.96 17.77
N TYR A 95 6.10 0.85 17.91
CA TYR A 95 7.53 0.78 17.59
C TYR A 95 7.80 0.92 16.08
N PRO A 96 8.99 1.41 15.69
CA PRO A 96 9.44 1.38 14.30
C PRO A 96 9.45 -0.03 13.72
N MET A 97 8.84 -0.19 12.56
CA MET A 97 8.82 -1.43 11.79
C MET A 97 10.24 -1.77 11.27
N SER A 98 10.58 -3.06 11.25
CA SER A 98 11.82 -3.50 10.60
C SER A 98 11.84 -3.11 9.11
N TRP A 99 13.03 -2.94 8.54
CA TRP A 99 13.20 -2.56 7.12
C TRP A 99 12.50 -3.57 6.19
N ASP A 100 12.67 -4.86 6.48
CA ASP A 100 12.00 -5.96 5.78
C ASP A 100 10.47 -5.88 5.87
N ALA A 101 9.93 -5.62 7.07
CA ALA A 101 8.49 -5.54 7.30
C ALA A 101 7.86 -4.36 6.56
N ARG A 102 8.54 -3.21 6.50
CA ARG A 102 8.07 -2.04 5.73
C ARG A 102 8.01 -2.32 4.24
N ASN A 103 9.06 -2.90 3.67
CA ASN A 103 9.10 -3.19 2.24
C ASN A 103 8.15 -4.34 1.85
N GLU A 104 7.94 -5.33 2.72
CA GLU A 104 6.88 -6.32 2.52
C GLU A 104 5.47 -5.69 2.60
N MET A 105 5.22 -4.74 3.51
CA MET A 105 3.93 -4.04 3.59
C MET A 105 3.64 -3.20 2.33
N ILE A 106 4.67 -2.51 1.81
CA ILE A 106 4.54 -1.75 0.56
C ILE A 106 4.31 -2.72 -0.62
N ALA A 107 4.97 -3.88 -0.64
CA ALA A 107 4.72 -4.93 -1.63
C ALA A 107 3.29 -5.52 -1.55
N ASP A 108 2.75 -5.74 -0.35
CA ASP A 108 1.36 -6.16 -0.12
C ASP A 108 0.38 -5.15 -0.72
N TRP A 109 0.52 -3.87 -0.40
CA TRP A 109 -0.38 -2.83 -0.88
C TRP A 109 -0.29 -2.63 -2.40
N LEU A 110 0.91 -2.74 -2.99
CA LEU A 110 1.11 -2.73 -4.45
C LEU A 110 0.47 -3.96 -5.11
N ALA A 111 0.61 -5.15 -4.52
CA ALA A 111 0.03 -6.39 -5.02
C ALA A 111 -1.50 -6.39 -4.97
N VAL A 112 -2.10 -5.91 -3.87
CA VAL A 112 -3.55 -5.71 -3.74
C VAL A 112 -4.03 -4.69 -4.78
N SER A 113 -3.30 -3.58 -4.95
CA SER A 113 -3.62 -2.55 -5.95
C SER A 113 -3.60 -3.11 -7.38
N ARG A 114 -2.55 -3.87 -7.73
CA ARG A 114 -2.40 -4.58 -9.01
C ARG A 114 -3.51 -5.60 -9.25
N LEU A 115 -3.86 -6.39 -8.23
CA LEU A 115 -4.94 -7.38 -8.27
C LEU A 115 -6.33 -6.75 -8.46
N ARG A 116 -6.55 -5.56 -7.89
CA ARG A 116 -7.82 -4.81 -7.97
C ARG A 116 -7.87 -3.79 -9.11
N LYS A 117 -6.79 -3.63 -9.89
CA LYS A 117 -6.61 -2.55 -10.88
C LYS A 117 -6.84 -1.14 -10.31
N SER A 118 -6.41 -0.92 -9.07
CA SER A 118 -6.50 0.38 -8.37
C SER A 118 -5.14 1.03 -8.18
N ASN A 119 -5.11 2.32 -7.81
CA ASN A 119 -3.90 3.06 -7.49
C ASN A 119 -3.59 2.99 -5.98
N VAL A 120 -2.35 2.66 -5.61
CA VAL A 120 -1.93 2.49 -4.20
C VAL A 120 -1.94 3.80 -3.42
N VAL A 121 -1.60 4.92 -4.07
CA VAL A 121 -1.54 6.26 -3.46
C VAL A 121 -2.95 6.78 -3.15
N GLN A 122 -3.90 6.59 -4.07
CA GLN A 122 -5.32 6.90 -3.84
C GLN A 122 -5.99 5.99 -2.81
N TRP A 123 -5.53 4.74 -2.66
CA TRP A 123 -5.96 3.89 -1.56
C TRP A 123 -5.36 4.35 -0.23
N TYR A 124 -4.07 4.74 -0.24
CA TYR A 124 -3.38 5.24 0.94
C TYR A 124 -4.01 6.53 1.46
N SER A 125 -4.23 7.54 0.62
CA SER A 125 -4.82 8.84 1.03
C SER A 125 -6.12 8.68 1.81
N ARG A 126 -7.00 7.77 1.35
CA ARG A 126 -8.29 7.44 1.96
C ARG A 126 -8.20 6.63 3.26
N ASN A 127 -7.07 5.98 3.54
CA ASN A 127 -6.89 5.11 4.71
C ASN A 127 -5.81 5.58 5.69
N LYS A 128 -4.93 6.52 5.30
CA LYS A 128 -3.75 6.94 6.08
C LYS A 128 -4.10 7.42 7.49
N ASN A 129 -5.26 8.05 7.66
CA ASN A 129 -5.77 8.57 8.93
C ASN A 129 -6.29 7.47 9.88
N ARG A 130 -6.46 6.23 9.39
CA ARG A 130 -6.82 5.04 10.18
C ARG A 130 -5.61 4.18 10.55
N MET A 131 -4.43 4.47 9.99
CA MET A 131 -3.19 3.72 10.21
C MET A 131 -2.36 4.34 11.33
N ILE A 132 -2.15 3.58 12.42
CA ILE A 132 -1.33 4.01 13.54
C ILE A 132 0.10 3.47 13.32
N LEU A 133 0.93 4.30 12.70
CA LEU A 133 2.31 4.03 12.30
C LEU A 133 3.29 4.85 13.13
N HIS A 134 4.51 4.34 13.34
CA HIS A 134 5.61 5.18 13.82
C HIS A 134 5.92 6.27 12.77
N ARG A 135 6.39 7.45 13.22
CA ARG A 135 6.61 8.62 12.34
C ARG A 135 7.56 8.29 11.18
N ASP A 136 8.66 7.61 11.47
CA ASP A 136 9.68 7.29 10.46
C ASP A 136 9.18 6.24 9.46
N ASP A 137 8.28 5.35 9.89
CA ASP A 137 7.65 4.38 9.00
C ASP A 137 6.68 5.06 8.06
N ARG A 138 5.83 5.94 8.60
CA ARG A 138 4.94 6.79 7.80
C ARG A 138 5.74 7.56 6.74
N ASN A 139 6.77 8.31 7.13
CA ASN A 139 7.62 9.07 6.22
C ASN A 139 8.23 8.17 5.13
N TYR A 140 8.76 7.00 5.51
CA TYR A 140 9.37 6.05 4.58
C TYR A 140 8.35 5.47 3.58
N ILE A 141 7.18 5.06 4.07
CA ILE A 141 6.09 4.50 3.26
C ILE A 141 5.58 5.56 2.28
N GLU A 142 5.28 6.76 2.78
CA GLU A 142 4.79 7.91 2.01
C GLU A 142 5.77 8.24 0.87
N TYR A 143 7.07 8.39 1.17
CA TYR A 143 8.13 8.52 0.16
C TYR A 143 8.17 7.33 -0.84
N LYS A 144 8.19 6.08 -0.37
CA LYS A 144 8.39 4.90 -1.24
C LYS A 144 7.23 4.63 -2.20
N ILE A 145 5.99 4.96 -1.82
CA ILE A 145 4.82 4.84 -2.71
C ILE A 145 4.62 6.07 -3.61
N GLY A 146 5.38 7.15 -3.40
CA GLY A 146 5.14 8.43 -4.05
C GLY A 146 3.85 9.12 -3.57
N TYR A 147 3.55 9.01 -2.27
CA TYR A 147 2.64 9.90 -1.55
C TYR A 147 3.53 10.94 -0.86
N LEU A 148 3.97 11.98 -1.55
CA LEU A 148 4.76 13.01 -0.87
C LEU A 148 3.85 13.88 0.03
N PRO A 149 4.33 14.30 1.21
CA PRO A 149 3.66 15.32 2.00
C PRO A 149 3.84 16.68 1.31
N VAL A 150 2.69 17.39 1.18
CA VAL A 150 1.50 19.84 -0.67
C VAL A 150 0.68 21.04 -0.01
N SER A 151 1.32 22.21 0.20
CA SER A 151 0.59 23.41 0.65
C SER A 151 -0.20 23.99 -0.53
N PRO A 152 -1.52 23.76 -0.67
CA PRO A 152 -2.15 23.78 -1.98
C PRO A 152 -2.62 25.19 -2.32
N ARG A 153 -1.73 26.00 -2.90
CA ARG A 153 -2.02 27.36 -3.35
C ARG A 153 -1.43 27.63 -4.74
N GLY A 154 -2.25 27.47 -5.77
CA GLY A 154 -2.00 27.99 -7.13
C GLY A 154 -1.96 26.94 -8.25
N LEU A 155 -1.49 25.73 -7.95
CA LEU A 155 -1.18 24.66 -8.91
C LEU A 155 -2.39 24.15 -9.70
N ARG A 156 -2.19 23.83 -10.98
CA ARG A 156 -3.20 23.40 -11.95
C ARG A 156 -2.71 22.24 -12.81
N ARG A 157 -3.66 21.53 -13.43
CA ARG A 157 -3.34 20.51 -14.43
C ARG A 157 -2.69 21.17 -15.66
N GLY A 158 -1.52 20.68 -16.06
CA GLY A 158 -0.73 21.21 -17.17
C GLY A 158 0.49 22.05 -16.76
N ASP A 159 0.59 22.48 -15.50
CA ASP A 159 1.77 23.21 -15.01
C ASP A 159 3.01 22.29 -15.06
N ARG A 160 4.18 22.85 -15.41
CA ARG A 160 5.46 22.17 -15.18
C ARG A 160 5.87 22.33 -13.73
N VAL A 161 6.55 21.32 -13.20
CA VAL A 161 6.87 21.20 -11.78
C VAL A 161 8.24 20.57 -11.59
N ARG A 162 9.05 21.17 -10.72
CA ARG A 162 10.38 20.70 -10.35
C ARG A 162 10.57 20.70 -8.84
N GLU A 163 10.89 19.54 -8.27
CA GLU A 163 11.08 19.36 -6.82
C GLU A 163 12.34 20.08 -6.31
N ARG A 164 12.25 20.68 -5.11
CA ARG A 164 13.41 21.24 -4.39
C ARG A 164 14.13 20.14 -3.61
N ASN A 165 15.42 19.95 -3.88
CA ASN A 165 16.27 18.89 -3.30
C ASN A 165 16.05 18.67 -1.79
N TYR A 166 15.30 17.61 -1.44
CA TYR A 166 15.14 17.20 -0.04
C TYR A 166 16.38 16.42 0.41
N ARG A 167 17.34 17.13 1.03
CA ARG A 167 18.62 16.55 1.49
C ARG A 167 18.43 15.51 2.61
N GLN A 168 18.24 14.25 2.23
CA GLN A 168 18.52 13.08 3.07
C GLN A 168 19.47 12.12 2.37
N ARG A 169 20.77 12.36 2.61
CA ARG A 169 21.94 11.49 2.37
C ARG A 169 21.96 10.73 1.03
N ASP A 170 22.84 11.21 0.16
CA ASP A 170 23.44 10.44 -0.93
C ASP A 170 22.53 10.08 -2.11
N GLU A 171 21.73 11.05 -2.58
CA GLU A 171 21.55 11.39 -4.01
C GLU A 171 20.70 12.68 -4.14
N ASP A 172 21.15 13.67 -4.93
CA ASP A 172 20.38 14.90 -5.23
C ASP A 172 19.27 14.59 -6.28
N LEU A 173 18.19 13.97 -5.82
CA LEU A 173 17.07 13.58 -6.68
C LEU A 173 16.28 14.82 -7.15
N VAL A 174 16.43 15.18 -8.44
CA VAL A 174 15.60 16.19 -9.11
C VAL A 174 14.49 15.50 -9.88
N ILE A 175 13.27 15.48 -9.32
CA ILE A 175 12.07 15.09 -10.08
C ILE A 175 11.57 16.33 -10.83
N SER A 176 11.41 16.21 -12.14
CA SER A 176 10.71 17.19 -12.97
C SER A 176 9.67 16.51 -13.86
N GLY A 177 8.62 17.27 -14.21
CA GLY A 177 7.51 16.73 -14.99
C GLY A 177 6.37 17.73 -15.21
N THR A 178 5.22 17.21 -15.62
CA THR A 178 3.98 17.98 -15.86
C THR A 178 2.83 17.46 -15.00
N ILE A 179 2.01 18.35 -14.42
CA ILE A 179 0.84 17.96 -13.60
C ILE A 179 -0.25 17.31 -14.47
N ASP A 180 -0.49 16.03 -14.23
CA ASP A 180 -1.48 15.20 -14.92
C ASP A 180 -2.88 15.25 -14.25
N GLN A 181 -2.93 15.40 -12.92
CA GLN A 181 -4.16 15.53 -12.12
C GLN A 181 -3.89 16.31 -10.82
N VAL A 182 -4.91 16.98 -10.25
CA VAL A 182 -4.93 17.48 -8.86
C VAL A 182 -5.97 16.68 -8.07
N LEU A 183 -5.68 16.35 -6.80
CA LEU A 183 -6.53 15.58 -5.89
C LEU A 183 -7.24 16.47 -4.85
N GLU A 184 -8.34 15.96 -4.31
CA GLU A 184 -9.16 16.62 -3.28
C GLU A 184 -8.42 16.87 -1.95
N ASP A 185 -7.37 16.09 -1.64
CA ASP A 185 -6.50 16.29 -0.47
C ASP A 185 -5.33 17.25 -0.73
N GLY A 186 -5.37 18.00 -1.85
CA GLY A 186 -4.37 19.00 -2.24
C GLY A 186 -3.19 18.46 -3.05
N MET A 187 -3.05 17.13 -3.14
CA MET A 187 -1.91 16.52 -3.85
C MET A 187 -1.98 16.69 -5.37
N ILE A 188 -0.81 16.79 -6.02
CA ILE A 188 -0.67 16.81 -7.47
C ILE A 188 -0.09 15.49 -7.98
N LEU A 189 -0.64 14.97 -9.09
CA LEU A 189 -0.08 13.85 -9.85
C LEU A 189 0.77 14.41 -10.98
N VAL A 190 1.98 13.89 -11.15
CA VAL A 190 3.00 14.40 -12.07
C VAL A 190 3.51 13.28 -12.97
N ARG A 191 3.48 13.54 -14.27
CA ARG A 191 4.10 12.73 -15.31
C ARG A 191 5.57 13.13 -15.42
N THR A 192 6.49 12.23 -15.08
CA THR A 192 7.92 12.58 -14.94
C THR A 192 8.69 12.54 -16.26
N ASP A 193 9.52 13.56 -16.45
CA ASP A 193 10.45 13.67 -17.58
C ASP A 193 11.82 13.02 -17.26
N THR A 194 12.20 12.94 -15.97
CA THR A 194 13.47 12.36 -15.53
C THR A 194 13.46 10.84 -15.42
N SER A 195 14.63 10.23 -15.63
CA SER A 195 14.78 8.81 -16.00
C SER A 195 14.79 7.80 -14.83
N TYR A 196 15.00 8.25 -13.58
CA TYR A 196 15.34 7.40 -12.44
C TYR A 196 14.27 6.32 -12.12
N ARG A 197 13.01 6.52 -12.53
CA ARG A 197 11.95 5.49 -12.50
C ARG A 197 11.12 5.45 -13.79
N TRP A 198 11.80 5.45 -14.94
CA TRP A 198 11.23 5.42 -16.30
C TRP A 198 10.51 6.73 -16.71
N PRO A 199 10.81 7.31 -17.89
CA PRO A 199 10.07 8.45 -18.42
C PRO A 199 8.57 8.14 -18.60
N GLY A 200 7.72 9.10 -18.27
CA GLY A 200 6.26 8.95 -18.34
C GLY A 200 5.61 8.23 -17.16
N THR A 201 6.39 7.85 -16.14
CA THR A 201 5.86 7.38 -14.85
C THR A 201 5.06 8.48 -14.15
N LEU A 202 4.04 8.06 -13.38
CA LEU A 202 3.16 8.93 -12.62
C LEU A 202 3.56 8.89 -11.13
N LEU A 203 4.13 9.97 -10.62
CA LEU A 203 4.47 10.20 -9.20
C LEU A 203 3.60 11.32 -8.64
N PHE A 204 3.27 11.34 -7.34
CA PHE A 204 2.62 12.52 -6.75
C PHE A 204 3.66 13.39 -6.03
N LEU A 205 3.81 14.65 -6.44
CA LEU A 205 4.82 15.58 -5.91
C LEU A 205 4.26 16.49 -4.82
N HIS A 206 5.00 16.60 -3.70
CA HIS A 206 4.73 17.45 -2.54
C HIS A 206 5.00 18.95 -2.79
N ASP A 207 6.29 19.27 -2.81
CA ASP A 207 6.81 20.58 -3.20
C ASP A 207 7.33 20.52 -4.62
N ALA A 208 6.95 21.51 -5.42
CA ALA A 208 7.57 21.80 -6.69
C ALA A 208 7.50 23.31 -6.95
N ASP A 209 8.62 23.91 -7.32
CA ASP A 209 8.56 25.22 -7.98
C ASP A 209 7.93 24.99 -9.37
N VAL A 210 7.01 25.89 -9.76
CA VAL A 210 6.53 25.96 -11.14
C VAL A 210 7.62 26.64 -11.98
N GLU A 211 7.91 26.07 -13.15
CA GLU A 211 8.87 26.64 -14.13
C GLU A 211 8.26 27.78 -14.96
#